data_AF-A0A931AA70-F1
#
_entry.id   AF-A0A931AA70-F1
#
_cell.length_a   1.000
_cell.length_b   1.000
_cell.length_c   1.000
_cell.angle_alpha   90.00
_cell.angle_beta   90.00
_cell.angle_gamma   90.00
#
_symmetry.space_group_name_H-M   'P 1'
#
loop_
_entity.id
_entity.type
_entity.pdbx_description
1 polymer ?
#
loop_
_entity_poly.entity_id
_entity_poly.type
_entity_poly.pdbx_seq_one_letter_code
_entity_poly.pdbx_strand_id
1 'polypeptide(L)'
;MRGLTAAQADDVRKALHTAERRSGLRFGLFLGEPVGARRHFAERLHAALGDEADDAVVVLVDVAGRGLEIVTGANARRRLTDGACRLTAMSMATAFSAGDLVGGLLYGIAALGEQATARH
;
A
#
# COMPACT_ATOMS: atom_id res chain seq x y z
N MET A 1 -20.71 0.03 0.72
CA MET A 1 -19.60 -0.62 1.44
C MET A 1 -19.38 0.11 2.75
N ARG A 2 -19.28 -0.61 3.88
CA ARG A 2 -18.93 0.03 5.15
C ARG A 2 -17.43 0.33 5.12
N GLY A 3 -17.07 1.58 5.43
CA GLY A 3 -15.68 1.95 5.67
C GLY A 3 -15.12 1.22 6.89
N LEU A 4 -13.83 1.42 7.15
CA LEU A 4 -13.17 0.85 8.33
C LEU A 4 -13.86 1.33 9.62
N THR A 5 -14.01 0.43 10.59
CA THR A 5 -14.31 0.83 11.96
C THR A 5 -13.10 1.54 12.57
N ALA A 6 -13.30 2.25 13.70
CA ALA A 6 -12.20 2.91 14.40
C ALA A 6 -11.08 1.93 14.79
N ALA A 7 -11.44 0.73 15.27
CA ALA A 7 -10.50 -0.32 15.62
C ALA A 7 -9.72 -0.82 14.39
N GLN A 8 -10.42 -1.09 13.28
CA GLN A 8 -9.77 -1.53 12.04
C GLN A 8 -8.83 -0.46 11.47
N ALA A 9 -9.21 0.81 11.54
CA ALA A 9 -8.34 1.91 11.15
C ALA A 9 -7.10 2.02 12.04
N ASP A 10 -7.23 1.75 13.35
CA ASP A 10 -6.11 1.72 14.29
C ASP A 10 -5.14 0.56 13.98
N ASP A 11 -5.67 -0.63 13.70
CA ASP A 11 -4.85 -1.79 13.31
C ASP A 11 -4.09 -1.54 12.01
N VAL A 12 -4.72 -0.90 11.03
CA VAL A 12 -4.06 -0.51 9.78
C VAL A 12 -2.96 0.52 10.02
N ARG A 13 -3.18 1.53 10.88
CA ARG A 13 -2.13 2.49 11.25
C ARG A 13 -0.95 1.82 11.94
N LYS A 14 -1.20 0.87 12.85
CA LYS A 14 -0.14 0.09 13.49
C LYS A 14 0.65 -0.74 12.50
N ALA A 15 -0.02 -1.35 11.52
CA ALA A 15 0.63 -2.10 10.45
C ALA A 15 1.54 -1.20 9.61
N LEU A 16 1.07 -0.01 9.21
CA LEU A 16 1.87 0.98 8.49
C LEU A 16 3.12 1.34 9.29
N HIS A 17 2.94 1.78 10.54
CA HIS A 17 4.07 2.17 11.40
C HIS A 17 5.07 1.02 11.64
N THR A 18 4.58 -0.21 11.71
CA THR A 18 5.43 -1.40 11.85
C THR A 18 6.24 -1.64 10.57
N ALA A 19 5.62 -1.55 9.39
CA ALA A 19 6.31 -1.67 8.11
C ALA A 19 7.37 -0.58 7.94
N GLU A 20 7.05 0.67 8.32
CA GLU A 20 8.00 1.78 8.31
C GLU A 20 9.18 1.54 9.23
N ARG A 21 8.94 1.14 10.48
CA ARG A 21 10.02 0.88 11.44
C ARG A 21 10.94 -0.26 11.02
N ARG A 22 10.37 -1.33 10.44
CA ARG A 22 11.16 -2.50 10.02
C ARG A 22 11.96 -2.21 8.76
N SER A 23 11.34 -1.56 7.78
CA SER A 23 11.98 -1.29 6.49
C SER A 23 12.83 -0.02 6.51
N GLY A 24 12.46 1.01 7.26
CA GLY A 24 13.02 2.36 7.12
C GLY A 24 12.49 3.11 5.89
N LEU A 25 11.47 2.59 5.19
CA LEU A 25 10.73 3.30 4.13
C LEU A 25 9.49 3.98 4.73
N ARG A 26 8.97 5.02 4.08
CA ARG A 26 7.67 5.63 4.42
C ARG A 26 6.54 4.81 3.80
N PHE A 27 5.43 4.62 4.51
CA PHE A 27 4.26 3.90 4.00
C PHE A 27 3.00 4.77 4.04
N GLY A 28 2.42 5.01 2.87
CA GLY A 28 1.13 5.70 2.70
C GLY A 28 0.04 4.74 2.26
N LEU A 29 -1.17 4.91 2.81
CA LEU A 29 -2.38 4.23 2.37
C LEU A 29 -3.47 5.24 2.03
N PHE A 30 -4.02 5.13 0.83
CA PHE A 30 -5.23 5.83 0.42
C PHE A 30 -6.37 4.83 0.20
N LEU A 31 -7.49 5.07 0.87
CA LEU A 31 -8.72 4.29 0.75
C LEU A 31 -9.84 5.21 0.26
N GLY A 32 -10.25 5.04 -0.99
CA GLY A 32 -11.26 5.89 -1.59
C GLY A 32 -11.27 5.84 -3.11
N GLU A 33 -12.24 6.50 -3.70
CA GLU A 33 -12.36 6.62 -5.15
C GLU A 33 -11.26 7.55 -5.70
N PRO A 34 -10.48 7.14 -6.72
CA PRO A 34 -9.46 7.98 -7.33
C PRO A 34 -10.11 9.10 -8.16
N VAL A 35 -9.51 10.29 -8.14
CA VAL A 35 -9.90 11.36 -9.07
C VAL A 35 -9.27 11.09 -10.43
N GLY A 36 -10.07 10.68 -11.39
CA GLY A 36 -9.64 10.34 -12.75
C GLY A 36 -9.00 8.95 -12.83
N ALA A 37 -8.00 8.79 -13.71
CA ALA A 37 -7.34 7.50 -13.89
C ALA A 37 -6.59 7.09 -12.61
N ARG A 38 -6.97 5.93 -12.06
CA ARG A 38 -6.43 5.34 -10.82
C ARG A 38 -4.90 5.39 -10.73
N ARG A 39 -4.21 5.00 -11.81
CA ARG A 39 -2.75 5.00 -11.90
C ARG A 39 -2.16 6.40 -11.71
N HIS A 40 -2.66 7.36 -12.46
CA HIS A 40 -2.22 8.75 -12.39
C HIS A 40 -2.54 9.38 -11.01
N PHE A 41 -3.68 9.01 -10.41
CA PHE A 41 -4.02 9.49 -9.07
C PHE A 41 -3.08 8.91 -8.00
N ALA A 42 -2.73 7.62 -8.07
CA ALA A 42 -1.76 7.01 -7.17
C ALA A 42 -0.36 7.64 -7.31
N GLU A 43 0.08 7.91 -8.54
CA GLU A 43 1.35 8.60 -8.81
C GLU A 43 1.35 10.03 -8.28
N ARG A 44 0.22 10.75 -8.36
CA ARG A 44 0.07 12.07 -7.74
C ARG A 44 0.13 12.04 -6.21
N LEU A 45 -0.51 11.06 -5.59
CA LEU A 45 -0.43 10.87 -4.13
C LEU A 45 1.01 10.63 -3.70
N HIS A 46 1.76 9.82 -4.46
CA HIS A 46 3.18 9.58 -4.23
C HIS A 46 4.01 10.86 -4.44
N ALA A 47 3.81 11.58 -5.55
CA ALA A 47 4.54 12.82 -5.83
C ALA A 47 4.28 13.92 -4.77
N ALA A 48 3.10 13.93 -4.16
CA ALA A 48 2.76 14.87 -3.10
C ALA A 48 3.58 14.69 -1.80
N LEU A 49 4.33 13.58 -1.66
CA LEU A 49 5.23 13.36 -0.54
C LEU A 49 6.53 14.18 -0.62
N GLY A 50 6.80 14.83 -1.76
CA GLY A 50 7.95 15.71 -1.93
C GLY A 50 9.28 14.97 -1.74
N ASP A 51 10.15 15.53 -0.89
CA ASP A 51 11.50 14.99 -0.63
C ASP A 51 11.49 13.57 -0.05
N GLU A 52 10.37 13.13 0.52
CA GLU A 52 10.23 11.77 1.07
C GLU A 52 9.85 10.72 0.01
N ALA A 53 9.46 11.17 -1.20
CA ALA A 53 8.87 10.31 -2.21
C ALA A 53 9.82 9.18 -2.64
N ASP A 54 11.13 9.43 -2.72
CA ASP A 54 12.09 8.41 -3.17
C ASP A 54 12.15 7.19 -2.23
N ASP A 55 11.92 7.40 -0.93
CA ASP A 55 11.92 6.38 0.11
C ASP A 55 10.50 5.95 0.53
N ALA A 56 9.49 6.25 -0.28
CA ALA A 56 8.09 5.97 0.04
C ALA A 56 7.49 4.80 -0.76
N VAL A 57 6.46 4.20 -0.15
CA VAL A 57 5.55 3.24 -0.77
C VAL A 57 4.12 3.75 -0.56
N VAL A 58 3.40 4.01 -1.65
CA VAL A 58 1.99 4.40 -1.60
C VAL A 58 1.12 3.26 -2.10
N VAL A 59 0.18 2.83 -1.26
CA VAL A 59 -0.86 1.88 -1.60
C VAL A 59 -2.17 2.65 -1.79
N LEU A 60 -2.76 2.55 -2.97
CA LEU A 60 -4.10 3.07 -3.23
C LEU A 60 -5.06 1.90 -3.40
N VAL A 61 -6.17 1.94 -2.68
CA VAL A 61 -7.29 1.01 -2.84
C VAL A 61 -8.53 1.82 -3.19
N ASP A 62 -8.99 1.63 -4.43
CA ASP A 62 -10.29 2.07 -4.90
C ASP A 62 -11.36 1.12 -4.37
N VAL A 63 -11.99 1.53 -3.28
CA VAL A 63 -13.05 0.76 -2.62
C VAL A 63 -14.29 0.65 -3.51
N ALA A 64 -14.56 1.59 -4.41
CA ALA A 64 -15.74 1.59 -5.27
C ALA A 64 -15.52 0.76 -6.54
N GLY A 65 -14.45 1.06 -7.28
CA GLY A 65 -14.08 0.40 -8.53
C GLY A 65 -13.28 -0.89 -8.37
N ARG A 66 -13.00 -1.33 -7.13
CA ARG A 66 -12.22 -2.54 -6.79
C ARG A 66 -10.83 -2.58 -7.42
N GLY A 67 -10.18 -1.42 -7.51
CA GLY A 67 -8.82 -1.27 -8.03
C GLY A 67 -7.78 -1.15 -6.92
N LEU A 68 -6.59 -1.72 -7.13
CA LEU A 68 -5.40 -1.53 -6.29
C LEU A 68 -4.20 -1.03 -7.10
N GLU A 69 -3.52 0.00 -6.61
CA GLU A 69 -2.22 0.45 -7.13
C GLU A 69 -1.19 0.47 -6.01
N ILE A 70 0.04 0.05 -6.33
CA ILE A 70 1.21 0.19 -5.46
C ILE A 70 2.22 1.03 -6.24
N VAL A 71 2.63 2.16 -5.66
CA VAL A 71 3.64 3.06 -6.22
C VAL A 71 4.82 3.09 -5.28
N THR A 72 6.02 2.87 -5.81
CA THR A 72 7.27 2.87 -5.05
C THR A 72 8.19 3.98 -5.54
N GLY A 73 8.85 4.64 -4.60
CA GLY A 73 9.89 5.62 -4.86
C GLY A 73 11.16 4.98 -5.44
N ALA A 74 12.05 5.81 -5.98
CA ALA A 74 13.27 5.32 -6.63
C ALA A 74 14.18 4.51 -5.70
N ASN A 75 14.28 4.89 -4.42
CA ASN A 75 15.03 4.15 -3.40
C ASN A 75 14.26 2.93 -2.92
N ALA A 76 12.96 3.07 -2.66
CA ALA A 76 12.09 1.99 -2.25
C ALA A 76 12.09 0.83 -3.27
N ARG A 77 12.03 1.14 -4.57
CA ARG A 77 12.04 0.17 -5.68
C ARG A 77 13.28 -0.73 -5.73
N ARG A 78 14.42 -0.27 -5.21
CA ARG A 78 15.64 -1.10 -5.13
C ARG A 78 15.47 -2.27 -4.16
N ARG A 79 14.56 -2.14 -3.20
CA ARG A 79 14.26 -3.13 -2.16
C ARG A 79 12.95 -3.87 -2.45
N LEU A 80 12.00 -3.17 -3.05
CA LEU A 80 10.70 -3.67 -3.46
C LEU A 80 10.62 -3.73 -4.98
N THR A 81 10.98 -4.89 -5.53
CA THR A 81 10.89 -5.13 -6.97
C THR A 81 9.44 -5.09 -7.45
N ASP A 82 9.23 -4.71 -8.71
CA ASP A 82 7.88 -4.72 -9.30
C ASP A 82 7.21 -6.09 -9.22
N GLY A 83 8.00 -7.18 -9.30
CA GLY A 83 7.49 -8.54 -9.16
C GLY A 83 6.93 -8.80 -7.75
N ALA A 84 7.67 -8.38 -6.73
CA ALA A 84 7.24 -8.49 -5.34
C ALA A 84 5.97 -7.68 -5.08
N CYS A 85 5.92 -6.42 -5.54
CA CYS A 85 4.73 -5.59 -5.45
C CYS A 85 3.52 -6.20 -6.18
N ARG A 86 3.72 -6.73 -7.40
CA ARG A 86 2.65 -7.39 -8.17
C ARG A 86 2.10 -8.61 -7.45
N LEU A 87 2.96 -9.47 -6.92
CA LEU A 87 2.54 -10.66 -6.18
C LEU A 87 1.71 -10.28 -4.95
N THR A 88 2.19 -9.30 -4.17
CA THR A 88 1.46 -8.79 -3.00
C THR A 88 0.12 -8.19 -3.41
N ALA A 89 0.06 -7.42 -4.49
CA ALA A 89 -1.17 -6.84 -5.00
C ALA A 89 -2.20 -7.91 -5.42
N MET A 90 -1.76 -9.02 -6.04
CA MET A 90 -2.63 -10.13 -6.40
C MET A 90 -3.25 -10.81 -5.16
N SER A 91 -2.45 -11.04 -4.12
CA SER A 91 -2.93 -11.59 -2.84
C SER A 91 -3.95 -10.65 -2.17
N MET A 92 -3.66 -9.35 -2.16
CA MET A 92 -4.61 -8.34 -1.64
C MET A 92 -5.92 -8.33 -2.44
N ALA A 93 -5.84 -8.32 -3.78
CA ALA A 93 -7.02 -8.36 -4.64
C ALA A 93 -7.86 -9.63 -4.43
N THR A 94 -7.22 -10.76 -4.12
CA THR A 94 -7.90 -12.02 -3.78
C THR A 94 -8.67 -11.88 -2.47
N ALA A 95 -8.06 -11.34 -1.41
CA ALA A 95 -8.73 -11.08 -0.14
C ALA A 95 -9.91 -10.10 -0.31
N PHE A 96 -9.72 -9.04 -1.10
CA PHE A 96 -10.78 -8.06 -1.38
C PHE A 96 -11.96 -8.68 -2.13
N SER A 97 -11.67 -9.57 -3.09
CA SER A 97 -12.71 -10.29 -3.84
C SER A 97 -13.52 -11.24 -2.95
N ALA A 98 -12.92 -11.77 -1.89
CA ALA A 98 -13.58 -12.57 -0.86
C ALA A 98 -14.33 -11.73 0.20
N GLY A 99 -14.30 -10.40 0.09
CA GLY A 99 -14.96 -9.49 1.04
C GLY A 99 -14.12 -9.12 2.27
N ASP A 100 -12.85 -9.54 2.32
CA ASP A 100 -11.94 -9.25 3.42
C ASP A 100 -11.01 -8.07 3.08
N LEU A 101 -11.57 -6.85 3.13
CA LEU A 101 -10.81 -5.63 2.92
C LEU A 101 -9.72 -5.44 3.97
N VAL A 102 -10.04 -5.68 5.24
CA VAL A 102 -9.10 -5.36 6.34
C VAL A 102 -7.97 -6.37 6.40
N GLY A 103 -8.26 -7.67 6.31
CA GLY A 103 -7.23 -8.69 6.26
C GLY A 103 -6.33 -8.53 5.03
N GLY A 104 -6.90 -8.19 3.87
CA GLY A 104 -6.11 -7.87 2.67
C GLY A 104 -5.17 -6.68 2.87
N LEU A 105 -5.63 -5.60 3.52
CA LEU A 105 -4.79 -4.44 3.84
C LEU A 105 -3.66 -4.80 4.81
N LEU A 106 -3.98 -5.45 5.93
CA LEU A 106 -3.01 -5.84 6.95
C LEU A 106 -1.94 -6.79 6.38
N TYR A 107 -2.37 -7.79 5.60
CA TYR A 107 -1.47 -8.69 4.89
C TYR A 107 -0.55 -7.92 3.94
N GLY A 108 -1.12 -7.06 3.09
CA GLY A 108 -0.37 -6.34 2.06
C GLY A 108 0.71 -5.44 2.65
N ILE A 109 0.37 -4.66 3.67
CA ILE A 109 1.30 -3.77 4.36
C ILE A 109 2.41 -4.57 5.04
N ALA A 110 2.07 -5.66 5.73
CA ALA A 110 3.06 -6.51 6.38
C ALA A 110 4.01 -7.19 5.37
N ALA A 111 3.46 -7.72 4.27
CA ALA A 111 4.22 -8.38 3.22
C ALA A 111 5.20 -7.41 2.51
N LEU A 112 4.74 -6.20 2.18
CA LEU A 112 5.61 -5.15 1.62
C LEU A 112 6.69 -4.74 2.61
N GLY A 113 6.33 -4.55 3.89
CA GLY A 113 7.30 -4.23 4.93
C GLY A 113 8.39 -5.30 5.09
N GLU A 114 8.00 -6.58 5.09
CA GLU A 114 8.92 -7.72 5.17
C GLU A 114 9.83 -7.79 3.94
N GLN A 115 9.26 -7.73 2.73
CA GLN A 115 10.00 -7.78 1.48
C GLN A 115 11.04 -6.65 1.39
N ALA A 116 10.69 -5.45 1.85
CA ALA A 116 11.63 -4.33 1.87
C ALA A 116 12.84 -4.58 2.79
N THR A 117 12.72 -5.46 3.79
CA THR A 117 13.85 -5.82 4.68
C THR A 117 14.71 -6.97 4.17
N ALA A 118 14.20 -7.78 3.23
CA ALA A 118 14.96 -8.86 2.65
C ALA A 118 16.15 -8.29 1.86
N ARG A 119 17.36 -8.72 2.23
CA ARG A 119 18.57 -8.37 1.47
C ARG A 119 18.54 -9.15 0.15
N HIS A 120 18.48 -8.43 -0.96
CA HIS A 120 18.71 -8.96 -2.31
C HIS A 120 20.10 -8.55 -2.78
#